data_AF-A0A9D3VF25-F1
#
_entry.id   AF-A0A9D3VF25-F1
#
_cell.length_a   1.000
_cell.length_b   1.000
_cell.length_c   1.000
_cell.angle_alpha   90.00
_cell.angle_beta   90.00
_cell.angle_gamma   90.00
#
_symmetry.space_group_name_H-M   'P 1'
#
loop_
_entity.id
_entity.type
_entity.pdbx_description
1 polymer ?
#
loop_
_entity_poly.entity_id
_entity_poly.type
_entity_poly.pdbx_seq_one_letter_code
_entity_poly.pdbx_strand_id
1 'polypeptide(L)' 'MVNSKAVVNQMQEFQLISYGILAKGIVISESFLVAAIIEKLSPAWNDFKNYLKHKRKEMPKEDLIVKLQTEEDN' A
#
# COMPACT_ATOMS: atom_id res chain seq x y z
N MET A 1 -9.92 12.48 13.92
CA MET A 1 -9.21 11.22 14.18
C MET A 1 -9.09 10.47 12.86
N VAL A 2 -7.90 10.45 12.25
CA VAL A 2 -7.65 9.51 11.15
C VAL A 2 -7.72 8.13 11.78
N ASN A 3 -8.65 7.31 11.29
CA ASN A 3 -8.99 6.01 11.84
C ASN A 3 -7.69 5.22 12.11
N SER A 4 -7.34 5.03 13.38
CA SER A 4 -6.09 4.41 13.83
C SER A 4 -6.13 2.88 13.67
N LYS A 5 -6.68 2.41 12.54
CA LYS A 5 -6.62 1.01 12.15
C LYS A 5 -5.20 0.74 11.68
N ALA A 6 -4.59 -0.33 12.18
CA ALA A 6 -3.28 -0.81 11.75
C ALA A 6 -3.15 -0.77 10.21
N VAL A 7 -1.99 -0.40 9.68
CA VAL A 7 -1.69 -0.36 8.24
C VAL A 7 -1.94 -1.72 7.62
N VAL A 8 -1.62 -2.82 8.30
CA VAL A 8 -1.98 -4.19 7.92
C VAL A 8 -3.48 -4.32 7.65
N ASN A 9 -4.31 -3.81 8.56
CA ASN A 9 -5.77 -3.90 8.43
C ASN A 9 -6.31 -3.05 7.27
N GLN A 10 -5.70 -1.89 6.99
CA GLN A 10 -6.05 -1.07 5.83
C GLN A 10 -5.63 -1.75 4.53
N MET A 11 -4.49 -2.45 4.54
CA MET A 11 -3.99 -3.19 3.39
C MET A 11 -4.90 -4.37 3.01
N GLN A 12 -5.40 -5.10 4.01
CA GLN A 12 -6.37 -6.17 3.80
C GLN A 12 -7.67 -5.64 3.19
N GLU A 13 -8.18 -4.49 3.65
CA GLU A 13 -9.35 -3.84 3.06
C GLU A 13 -9.10 -3.43 1.60
N PHE A 14 -7.92 -2.85 1.32
CA PHE A 14 -7.53 -2.46 -0.03
C PHE A 14 -7.46 -3.66 -0.98
N GLN A 15 -6.89 -4.78 -0.52
CA GLN A 15 -6.86 -6.03 -1.30
C GLN A 15 -8.28 -6.51 -1.61
N LEU A 16 -9.20 -6.49 -0.64
CA LEU A 16 -10.58 -6.90 -0.85
C LEU A 16 -11.28 -6.03 -1.90
N ILE A 17 -11.06 -4.71 -1.86
CA ILE A 17 -11.59 -3.77 -2.86
C ILE A 17 -11.01 -4.08 -4.24
N SER A 18 -9.68 -4.29 -4.33
CA SER A 18 -8.99 -4.62 -5.58
C SER A 18 -9.55 -5.90 -6.21
N TYR A 19 -9.75 -6.95 -5.41
CA TYR A 19 -10.40 -8.19 -5.87
C TYR A 19 -11.84 -7.96 -6.32
N GLY A 20 -12.62 -7.14 -5.62
CA GLY A 20 -13.99 -6.79 -6.02
C GLY A 20 -14.06 -6.04 -7.36
N ILE A 21 -13.06 -5.20 -7.65
CA ILE A 21 -12.95 -4.51 -8.95
C ILE A 21 -12.56 -5.49 -10.05
N LEU A 22 -11.58 -6.36 -9.79
CA LEU A 22 -11.14 -7.39 -10.73
C LEU A 22 -12.29 -8.36 -11.07
N ALA A 23 -13.08 -8.76 -10.07
CA ALA A 23 -14.25 -9.62 -10.26
C ALA A 23 -15.33 -9.01 -11.15
N LYS A 24 -15.35 -7.68 -11.30
CA LYS A 24 -16.22 -6.95 -12.25
C LYS A 24 -15.62 -6.84 -13.66
N GLY A 25 -14.48 -7.49 -13.91
CA GLY A 25 -13.76 -7.44 -15.19
C GLY A 25 -12.96 -6.15 -15.40
N ILE A 26 -12.80 -5.31 -14.37
CA ILE A 26 -12.04 -4.07 -14.46
C ILE A 26 -10.60 -4.36 -14.06
N VAL A 27 -9.67 -4.14 -14.99
CA VAL A 27 -8.24 -4.28 -14.73
C VAL A 27 -7.65 -2.94 -14.33
N ILE A 28 -7.04 -2.88 -13.15
CA ILE A 28 -6.28 -1.73 -12.67
C ILE A 28 -4.79 -2.07 -12.81
N SER A 29 -3.97 -1.11 -13.27
CA SER A 29 -2.53 -1.31 -13.35
C SER A 29 -1.92 -1.50 -11.96
N GLU A 30 -0.93 -2.37 -11.85
CA GLU A 30 -0.22 -2.59 -10.59
C GLU A 30 0.45 -1.31 -10.06
N SER A 31 1.00 -0.51 -10.97
CA SER A 31 1.58 0.80 -10.64
C SER A 31 0.58 1.75 -9.98
N PHE A 32 -0.68 1.73 -10.42
CA PHE A 32 -1.74 2.52 -9.80
C PHE A 32 -2.08 1.99 -8.41
N LEU A 33 -2.16 0.67 -8.23
CA LEU A 33 -2.42 0.07 -6.92
C LEU A 33 -1.31 0.43 -5.92
N VAL A 34 -0.05 0.30 -6.32
CA VAL A 34 1.13 0.69 -5.53
C VAL A 34 1.05 2.17 -5.14
N ALA A 35 0.80 3.07 -6.09
CA ALA A 35 0.67 4.50 -5.81
C ALA A 35 -0.50 4.79 -4.85
N ALA A 36 -1.65 4.16 -5.05
CA ALA A 36 -2.82 4.33 -4.20
C ALA A 36 -2.55 3.91 -2.74
N ILE A 37 -1.81 2.81 -2.53
CA ILE A 37 -1.39 2.38 -1.18
C ILE A 37 -0.51 3.44 -0.53
N ILE A 38 0.53 3.91 -1.23
CA ILE A 38 1.49 4.90 -0.71
C ILE A 38 0.79 6.21 -0.33
N GLU A 39 -0.14 6.67 -1.16
CA GLU A 39 -0.92 7.89 -0.89
C GLU A 39 -1.83 7.76 0.33
N LYS A 40 -2.31 6.55 0.64
CA LYS A 40 -3.19 6.30 1.79
C LYS A 40 -2.47 6.14 3.12
N LEU A 41 -1.14 5.93 3.13
CA LEU A 41 -0.38 5.86 4.36
C LEU A 41 -0.47 7.18 5.14
N SER A 42 -0.56 7.07 6.47
CA SER A 42 -0.67 8.22 7.37
C SER A 42 0.61 9.07 7.38
N PRO A 43 0.56 10.33 7.90
CA PRO A 43 1.75 11.19 7.99
C PRO A 43 2.92 10.57 8.77
N ALA A 44 2.66 9.62 9.68
CA ALA A 44 3.69 8.91 10.44
C ALA A 44 4.63 8.07 9.56
N TRP A 45 4.23 7.78 8.31
CA TRP A 45 5.00 6.99 7.35
C TRP A 45 5.85 7.85 6.40
N ASN A 46 6.08 9.12 6.71
CA ASN A 46 6.80 10.04 5.82
C ASN A 46 8.22 9.56 5.49
N ASP A 47 8.94 8.99 6.45
CA ASP A 47 10.28 8.45 6.22
C ASP A 47 10.24 7.27 5.26
N PHE A 48 9.24 6.38 5.42
CA PHE A 48 9.00 5.29 4.49
C PHE A 48 8.63 5.78 3.08
N LYS A 49 7.77 6.80 2.97
CA LYS A 49 7.44 7.44 1.68
C LYS A 49 8.68 8.05 1.03
N ASN A 50 9.56 8.67 1.80
CA ASN A 50 10.81 9.23 1.30
C ASN A 50 11.77 8.14 0.83
N TYR A 51 11.89 7.04 1.58
CA TYR A 51 12.64 5.86 1.15
C TYR A 51 12.16 5.36 -0.22
N LEU A 52 10.84 5.22 -0.41
CA LEU A 52 10.27 4.77 -1.68
C LEU A 52 10.59 5.72 -2.84
N LYS A 53 10.56 7.04 -2.63
CA LYS A 53 10.90 8.05 -3.66
C LYS A 53 12.34 7.94 -4.15
N HIS A 54 13.26 7.53 -3.29
CA HIS A 54 14.69 7.42 -3.61
C HIS A 54 15.08 6.01 -4.09
N LYS A 55 14.17 5.04 -4.05
CA LYS A 55 14.42 3.67 -4.51
C LYS A 55 14.54 3.66 -6.03
N ARG A 56 15.70 3.23 -6.54
CA ARG A 56 15.96 3.13 -8.00
C ARG A 56 15.22 1.99 -8.71
N LYS A 57 14.82 0.95 -7.97
CA LYS A 57 14.12 -0.22 -8.52
C LYS A 57 12.64 -0.14 -8.20
N GLU A 58 11.80 -0.45 -9.19
CA GLU A 58 10.38 -0.67 -8.96
C GLU A 58 10.17 -1.71 -7.86
N MET A 59 9.13 -1.48 -7.05
CA MET A 59 8.71 -2.38 -6.00
C MET A 59 7.34 -2.94 -6.40
N PRO A 60 7.21 -4.25 -6.65
CA PRO A 60 5.91 -4.85 -6.91
C PRO A 60 5.02 -4.77 -5.67
N LYS A 61 3.70 -4.95 -5.84
CA LYS A 61 2.75 -4.75 -4.75
C LYS A 61 2.97 -5.73 -3.59
N GLU A 62 3.35 -6.97 -3.87
CA GLU A 62 3.63 -7.99 -2.86
C GLU A 62 4.83 -7.61 -1.99
N ASP A 63 5.92 -7.13 -2.60
CA ASP A 63 7.09 -6.66 -1.87
C ASP A 63 6.75 -5.44 -1.00
N LEU A 64 5.91 -4.54 -1.52
CA LEU A 64 5.44 -3.38 -0.77
C LEU A 64 4.62 -3.80 0.45
N ILE A 65 3.74 -4.80 0.32
CA ILE A 65 2.95 -5.35 1.43
C ILE A 65 3.88 -5.84 2.55
N VAL A 66 4.83 -6.72 2.20
CA VAL A 66 5.74 -7.31 3.19
C VAL A 66 6.58 -6.24 3.88
N LYS A 67 7.04 -5.24 3.12
CA LYS A 67 7.85 -4.16 3.68
C LYS A 67 7.04 -3.26 4.62
N LEU A 68 5.78 -2.96 4.27
CA LEU A 68 4.86 -2.23 5.15
C LEU A 68 4.61 -2.98 6.46
N GLN A 69 4.42 -4.30 6.41
CA GLN A 69 4.24 -5.10 7.63
C GLN A 69 5.47 -5.04 8.54
N THR A 70 6.66 -5.19 7.96
CA THR A 70 7.93 -5.13 8.72
C THR A 70 8.15 -3.77 9.38
N GLU A 71 7.78 -2.69 8.71
CA GLU A 71 7.95 -1.32 9.22
C GLU A 71 6.87 -0.94 10.25
N GLU A 72 5.70 -1.58 10.20
CA GLU A 72 4.66 -1.39 11.22
C GLU A 72 4.98 -2.12 12.53
N ASP A 73 5.66 -3.26 12.44
CA ASP A 73 6.10 -4.06 13.59
C ASP A 73 7.40 -3.53 14.25
N ASN A 74 8.04 -2.51 13.66
CA ASN A 74 9.30 -1.89 14.12
C ASN A 74 9.06 -0.65 15.00
#